data_AF-U9SRP1-F1
#
_entry.id   AF-U9SRP1-F1
#
_cell.length_a   1.000
_cell.length_b   1.000
_cell.length_c   1.000
_cell.angle_alpha   90.00
_cell.angle_beta   90.00
_cell.angle_gamma   90.00
#
_symmetry.space_group_name_H-M   'P 1'
#
loop_
_entity.id
_entity.type
_entity.pdbx_description
1 polymer ?
#
loop_
_entity_poly.entity_id
_entity_poly.type
_entity_poly.pdbx_seq_one_letter_code
_entity_poly.pdbx_strand_id
1 'polypeptide(L)'
;MNDLFMGKIETPPSSFSNEVNQQNQTILLLQKERQQLFDLCLYDDRIISLLEKWKNNVKDIALKSIPNKKGSLWMTVWVSHLEISLNNYLCSGIWFSEFQEIISQNHSATRRLVAYFLIHEVIEVTFKENFRKNKNIQEHADPTLIPKVITLNQAESLKFSYIIGWVLFKLLKRDHVMNSHPKFQVMHTLLKAHCEEKVEYMPETKSQITNIISRPEFTQFMYYLESLIIELFEKHNELGPNILCYVKNSLLVNLSLNQMFITTLKSNNITGVELEDEEFGFIYERCVTIYMKSRQKTWRDVNNYIPEKGTASLRESLKTMRSNNLTTENKKPLMKKANLPTDPAHALEQLRVWAQLEGAEDSFSKFFLVSELLWIIWAFGISTPYKRKQKLVPIIIYNLKNSTPFTEEALKRRVIFME
;
A
#
# COMPACT_ATOMS: atom_id res chain seq x y z
N MET A 1 22.46 -0.35 25.02
CA MET A 1 21.89 -1.70 25.29
C MET A 1 20.57 -1.64 26.06
N ASN A 2 20.33 -0.61 26.89
CA ASN A 2 19.05 -0.43 27.61
C ASN A 2 17.89 0.12 26.75
N ASP A 3 18.16 0.70 25.58
CA ASP A 3 17.11 1.26 24.70
C ASP A 3 16.36 0.22 23.84
N LEU A 4 16.79 -1.05 23.86
CA LEU A 4 16.04 -2.15 23.22
C LEU A 4 14.88 -2.65 24.10
N PHE A 5 14.89 -2.30 25.38
CA PHE A 5 13.83 -2.61 26.32
C PHE A 5 12.90 -1.40 26.40
N MET A 6 11.70 -1.48 25.82
CA MET A 6 10.66 -0.51 26.16
C MET A 6 10.54 -0.46 27.69
N GLY A 7 10.78 0.72 28.26
CA GLY A 7 10.97 0.94 29.69
C GLY A 7 9.91 0.23 30.53
N LYS A 8 10.35 -0.34 31.66
CA LYS A 8 9.46 -0.92 32.67
C LYS A 8 8.36 0.10 32.97
N ILE A 9 7.11 -0.22 32.64
CA ILE A 9 5.98 0.63 33.06
C ILE A 9 5.85 0.40 34.56
N GLU A 10 6.15 1.41 35.36
CA GLU A 10 5.90 1.37 36.80
C GLU A 10 4.39 1.38 37.03
N THR A 11 3.84 0.21 37.37
CA THR A 11 2.43 0.11 37.77
C THR A 11 2.32 0.40 39.27
N PRO A 12 1.44 1.34 39.68
CA PRO A 12 1.29 1.67 41.09
C PRO A 12 0.77 0.45 41.88
N PRO A 13 1.32 0.18 43.09
CA PRO A 13 1.05 -1.03 43.88
C PRO A 13 -0.38 -1.09 44.45
N SER A 14 -1.10 0.02 44.46
CA SER A 14 -2.48 0.11 44.93
C SER A 14 -3.25 1.16 44.14
N SER A 15 -4.39 0.78 43.59
CA SER A 15 -5.38 1.70 43.03
C SER A 15 -6.71 1.62 43.79
N PHE A 16 -7.54 2.65 43.65
CA PHE A 16 -8.86 2.74 44.30
C PHE A 16 -9.89 1.72 43.76
N SER A 17 -9.56 0.93 42.73
CA SER A 17 -10.46 -0.04 42.10
C SER A 17 -9.81 -1.44 42.01
N ASN A 18 -10.54 -2.47 42.43
CA ASN A 18 -10.11 -3.87 42.31
C ASN A 18 -9.91 -4.30 40.84
N GLU A 19 -10.68 -3.75 39.91
CA GLU A 19 -10.52 -4.03 38.47
C GLU A 19 -9.19 -3.46 37.94
N VAL A 20 -8.82 -2.26 38.37
CA VAL A 20 -7.55 -1.63 37.99
C VAL A 20 -6.36 -2.41 38.59
N ASN A 21 -6.50 -2.92 39.82
CA ASN A 21 -5.48 -3.78 40.42
C ASN A 21 -5.30 -5.10 39.65
N GLN A 22 -6.39 -5.72 39.19
CA GLN A 22 -6.34 -6.94 38.36
C GLN A 22 -5.71 -6.68 36.98
N GLN A 23 -6.01 -5.54 36.36
CA GLN A 23 -5.37 -5.12 35.11
C GLN A 23 -3.87 -4.86 35.29
N ASN A 24 -3.47 -4.19 36.37
CA ASN A 24 -2.06 -3.94 36.70
C ASN A 24 -1.27 -5.24 36.92
N GLN A 25 -1.87 -6.23 37.58
CA GLN A 25 -1.26 -7.56 37.72
C GLN A 25 -1.09 -8.27 36.38
N THR A 26 -2.08 -8.15 35.49
CA THR A 26 -2.02 -8.72 34.13
C THR A 26 -0.91 -8.08 33.31
N ILE A 27 -0.78 -6.76 33.37
CA ILE A 27 0.29 -6.00 32.69
C ILE A 27 1.67 -6.46 33.20
N LEU A 28 1.83 -6.59 34.52
CA LEU A 28 3.09 -7.05 35.12
C LEU A 28 3.45 -8.47 34.68
N LEU A 29 2.47 -9.36 34.59
CA LEU A 29 2.66 -10.73 34.11
C LEU A 29 3.13 -10.75 32.65
N LEU A 30 2.47 -9.97 31.79
CA LEU A 30 2.84 -9.85 30.37
C LEU A 30 4.23 -9.23 30.18
N GLN A 31 4.62 -8.27 31.01
CA GLN A 31 5.97 -7.70 30.98
C GLN A 31 7.04 -8.73 31.35
N LYS A 32 6.78 -9.56 32.39
CA LYS A 32 7.67 -10.66 32.78
C LYS A 32 7.77 -11.72 31.68
N GLU A 33 6.63 -12.11 31.11
CA GLU A 33 6.60 -13.08 30.01
C GLU A 33 7.36 -12.56 28.79
N ARG A 34 7.17 -11.29 28.43
CA ARG A 34 7.90 -10.66 27.32
C ARG A 34 9.41 -10.71 27.55
N GLN A 35 9.87 -10.34 28.74
CA GLN A 35 11.30 -10.37 29.08
C GLN A 35 11.87 -11.78 28.94
N GLN A 36 11.18 -12.78 29.50
CA GLN A 36 11.60 -14.18 29.40
C GLN A 36 11.69 -14.65 27.94
N LEU A 37 10.73 -14.26 27.08
CA LEU A 37 10.75 -14.61 25.67
C LEU A 37 11.89 -13.93 24.91
N PHE A 38 12.21 -12.67 25.23
CA PHE A 38 13.36 -11.97 24.65
C PHE A 38 14.68 -12.64 25.03
N ASP A 39 14.87 -12.94 26.32
CA ASP A 39 16.09 -13.58 26.80
C ASP A 39 16.26 -14.96 26.16
N LEU A 40 15.17 -15.73 26.05
CA LEU A 40 15.20 -17.01 25.34
C LEU A 40 15.56 -16.85 23.86
N CYS A 41 14.93 -15.91 23.14
CA CYS A 41 15.18 -15.74 21.70
C CYS A 41 16.60 -15.24 21.39
N LEU A 42 17.22 -14.50 22.30
CA LEU A 42 18.56 -13.93 22.10
C LEU A 42 19.69 -14.85 22.57
N TYR A 43 19.47 -15.67 23.60
CA TYR A 43 20.54 -16.39 24.29
C TYR A 43 20.39 -17.91 24.29
N ASP A 44 19.29 -18.47 23.77
CA ASP A 44 19.14 -19.93 23.66
C ASP A 44 19.56 -20.43 22.27
N ASP A 45 20.70 -21.14 22.21
CA ASP A 45 21.24 -21.71 20.97
C ASP A 45 20.27 -22.69 20.27
N ARG A 46 19.33 -23.29 21.02
CA ARG A 46 18.30 -24.15 20.45
C ARG A 46 17.35 -23.36 19.54
N ILE A 47 17.07 -22.10 19.88
CA ILE A 47 16.27 -21.21 19.04
C ILE A 47 17.02 -20.88 17.74
N ILE A 48 18.32 -20.62 17.81
CA ILE A 48 19.14 -20.39 16.61
C ILE A 48 19.09 -21.63 15.69
N SER A 49 19.28 -22.82 16.25
CA SER A 49 19.17 -24.09 15.51
C SER A 49 17.78 -24.30 14.91
N LEU A 50 16.72 -23.89 15.61
CA LEU A 50 15.35 -23.96 15.13
C LEU A 50 15.11 -23.02 13.95
N LEU A 51 15.59 -21.78 14.03
CA LEU A 51 15.45 -20.81 12.95
C LEU A 51 16.17 -21.29 11.68
N GLU A 52 17.36 -21.90 11.82
CA GLU A 52 18.09 -22.46 10.69
C GLU A 52 17.38 -23.69 10.10
N LYS A 53 16.78 -24.54 10.96
CA LYS A 53 15.91 -25.65 10.54
C LYS A 53 14.73 -25.13 9.72
N TRP A 54 14.02 -24.11 10.20
CA TRP A 54 12.91 -23.50 9.48
C TRP A 54 13.35 -22.89 8.14
N LYS A 55 14.51 -22.22 8.10
CA LYS A 55 15.10 -21.69 6.86
C LYS A 55 15.30 -22.81 5.84
N ASN A 56 15.84 -23.95 6.27
CA ASN A 56 16.03 -25.12 5.40
C ASN A 56 14.71 -25.74 4.93
N ASN A 57 13.71 -25.86 5.81
CA ASN A 57 12.37 -26.33 5.45
C ASN A 57 11.73 -25.43 4.38
N VAL A 58 11.82 -24.11 4.55
CA VAL A 58 11.30 -23.13 3.58
C VAL A 58 12.02 -23.26 2.23
N LYS A 59 13.34 -23.45 2.23
CA LYS A 59 14.12 -23.70 0.99
C LYS A 59 13.69 -24.99 0.29
N ASP A 60 13.52 -26.07 1.04
CA ASP A 60 13.08 -27.37 0.51
C ASP A 60 11.68 -27.30 -0.10
N ILE A 61 10.74 -26.62 0.59
CA ILE A 61 9.42 -26.32 0.06
C ILE A 61 9.54 -25.60 -1.29
N ALA A 62 10.37 -24.56 -1.35
CA ALA A 62 10.53 -23.77 -2.57
C ALA A 62 11.09 -24.56 -3.75
N LEU A 63 12.06 -25.46 -3.49
CA LEU A 63 12.61 -26.36 -4.49
C LEU A 63 11.57 -27.38 -4.98
N LYS A 64 10.81 -27.97 -4.07
CA LYS A 64 9.75 -28.94 -4.39
C LYS A 64 8.57 -28.33 -5.15
N SER A 65 8.32 -27.04 -4.98
CA SER A 65 7.27 -26.34 -5.72
C SER A 65 7.63 -26.10 -7.19
N ILE A 66 8.89 -26.27 -7.61
CA ILE A 66 9.32 -26.03 -9.00
C ILE A 66 8.65 -27.05 -9.92
N PRO A 67 7.92 -26.61 -10.98
CA PRO A 67 7.27 -27.53 -11.89
C PRO A 67 8.30 -28.33 -12.72
N ASN A 68 8.03 -29.61 -12.93
CA ASN A 68 8.88 -30.53 -13.70
C ASN A 68 9.06 -30.07 -15.17
N LYS A 69 8.09 -29.36 -15.75
CA LYS A 69 8.16 -28.80 -17.10
C LYS A 69 8.23 -27.28 -17.04
N LYS A 70 9.33 -26.71 -17.54
CA LYS A 70 9.56 -25.26 -17.59
C LYS A 70 9.09 -24.69 -18.93
N GLY A 71 7.77 -24.53 -19.10
CA GLY A 71 7.17 -23.79 -20.24
C GLY A 71 7.11 -22.28 -19.98
N SER A 72 6.62 -21.47 -20.92
CA SER A 72 6.59 -19.99 -20.79
C SER A 72 5.93 -19.44 -19.52
N LEU A 73 5.00 -20.18 -18.92
CA LEU A 73 4.28 -19.81 -17.68
C LEU A 73 4.85 -20.45 -16.40
N TRP A 74 6.02 -21.10 -16.46
CA TRP A 74 6.54 -21.90 -15.35
C TRP A 74 6.76 -21.10 -14.07
N MET A 75 7.12 -19.81 -14.19
CA MET A 75 7.26 -18.91 -13.04
C MET A 75 5.94 -18.64 -12.33
N THR A 76 4.86 -18.40 -13.09
CA THR A 76 3.52 -18.19 -12.53
C THR A 76 3.01 -19.45 -11.81
N VAL A 77 3.23 -20.61 -12.42
CA VAL A 77 2.89 -21.91 -11.83
C VAL A 77 3.72 -22.17 -10.57
N TRP A 78 5.02 -21.90 -10.61
CA TRP A 78 5.91 -22.03 -9.45
C TRP A 78 5.48 -21.12 -8.29
N VAL A 79 5.18 -19.85 -8.56
CA VAL A 79 4.72 -18.89 -7.53
C VAL A 79 3.42 -19.37 -6.88
N SER A 80 2.45 -19.84 -7.67
CA SER A 80 1.19 -20.37 -7.14
C SER A 80 1.42 -21.63 -6.28
N HIS A 81 2.24 -22.57 -6.76
CA HIS A 81 2.56 -23.76 -5.98
C HIS A 81 3.34 -23.45 -4.71
N LEU A 82 4.28 -22.51 -4.78
CA LEU A 82 5.07 -22.04 -3.63
C LEU A 82 4.15 -21.42 -2.57
N GLU A 83 3.23 -20.55 -2.98
CA GLU A 83 2.27 -19.91 -2.09
C GLU A 83 1.39 -20.93 -1.36
N ILE A 84 0.82 -21.88 -2.11
CA ILE A 84 0.03 -22.99 -1.53
C ILE A 84 0.89 -23.81 -0.55
N SER A 85 2.12 -24.15 -0.93
CA SER A 85 2.99 -25.00 -0.10
C SER A 85 3.42 -24.30 1.18
N LEU A 86 3.75 -23.01 1.12
CA LEU A 86 4.09 -22.20 2.30
C LEU A 86 2.88 -22.00 3.20
N ASN A 87 1.70 -21.73 2.64
CA ASN A 87 0.46 -21.62 3.42
C ASN A 87 0.13 -22.93 4.13
N ASN A 88 0.28 -24.07 3.46
CA ASN A 88 0.09 -25.38 4.09
C ASN A 88 1.08 -25.60 5.23
N TYR A 89 2.35 -25.23 5.06
CA TYR A 89 3.35 -25.31 6.11
C TYR A 89 3.00 -24.41 7.32
N LEU A 90 2.57 -23.16 7.08
CA LEU A 90 2.14 -22.25 8.14
C LEU A 90 0.87 -22.76 8.86
N CYS A 91 -0.09 -23.31 8.12
CA CYS A 91 -1.33 -23.87 8.68
C CYS A 91 -1.11 -25.20 9.42
N SER A 92 -0.06 -25.96 9.09
CA SER A 92 0.23 -27.25 9.72
C SER A 92 0.51 -27.16 11.22
N GLY A 93 0.97 -26.00 11.70
CA GLY A 93 1.38 -25.79 13.09
C GLY A 93 2.64 -26.54 13.50
N ILE A 94 3.30 -27.29 12.60
CA ILE A 94 4.51 -28.06 12.90
C ILE A 94 5.62 -27.16 13.44
N TRP A 95 5.82 -25.99 12.83
CA TRP A 95 6.75 -24.97 13.31
C TRP A 95 6.45 -24.56 14.77
N PHE A 96 5.17 -24.44 15.14
CA PHE A 96 4.82 -24.06 16.50
C PHE A 96 5.10 -25.18 17.49
N SER A 97 4.85 -26.44 17.11
CA SER A 97 5.20 -27.61 17.94
C SER A 97 6.71 -27.68 18.19
N GLU A 98 7.53 -27.47 17.15
CA GLU A 98 8.99 -27.44 17.29
C GLU A 98 9.48 -26.29 18.18
N PHE A 99 8.82 -25.13 18.12
CA PHE A 99 9.09 -24.02 19.02
C PHE A 99 8.69 -24.35 20.47
N GLN A 100 7.56 -25.04 20.67
CA GLN A 100 7.09 -25.44 21.99
C GLN A 100 8.02 -26.45 22.69
N GLU A 101 8.66 -27.35 21.93
CA GLU A 101 9.64 -28.30 22.49
C GLU A 101 10.81 -27.60 23.19
N ILE A 102 11.19 -26.41 22.70
CA ILE A 102 12.27 -25.60 23.28
C ILE A 102 11.77 -24.82 24.49
N ILE A 103 10.52 -24.32 24.44
CA ILE A 103 9.92 -23.50 25.50
C ILE A 103 9.12 -24.38 26.46
N SER A 104 9.81 -25.04 27.37
CA SER A 104 9.25 -26.04 28.30
C SER A 104 8.35 -25.47 29.43
N GLN A 105 7.40 -24.57 29.14
CA GLN A 105 6.37 -24.09 30.11
C GLN A 105 5.04 -23.72 29.42
N ASN A 106 3.97 -23.54 30.21
CA ASN A 106 2.56 -23.36 29.82
C ASN A 106 2.25 -22.57 28.54
N HIS A 107 1.17 -22.99 27.85
CA HIS A 107 0.63 -22.35 26.65
C HIS A 107 0.16 -20.92 26.93
N SER A 108 0.74 -19.93 26.24
CA SER A 108 0.23 -18.56 26.19
C SER A 108 0.03 -18.10 24.74
N ALA A 109 -0.94 -17.21 24.53
CA ALA A 109 -1.19 -16.58 23.23
C ALA A 109 0.03 -15.76 22.76
N THR A 110 0.76 -15.16 23.70
CA THR A 110 2.00 -14.38 23.46
C THR A 110 3.07 -15.21 22.75
N ARG A 111 3.27 -16.46 23.19
CA ARG A 111 4.29 -17.37 22.60
C ARG A 111 3.98 -17.75 21.17
N ARG A 112 2.71 -18.06 20.90
CA ARG A 112 2.26 -18.38 19.55
C ARG A 112 2.46 -17.19 18.60
N LEU A 113 2.22 -15.99 19.10
CA LEU A 113 2.45 -14.76 18.36
C LEU A 113 3.95 -14.53 18.06
N VAL A 114 4.83 -14.75 19.05
CA VAL A 114 6.29 -14.64 18.85
C VAL A 114 6.78 -15.67 17.84
N ALA A 115 6.38 -16.94 17.97
CA ALA A 115 6.74 -17.99 17.03
C ALA A 115 6.26 -17.68 15.61
N TYR A 116 5.04 -17.15 15.49
CA TYR A 116 4.48 -16.69 14.22
C TYR A 116 5.31 -15.57 13.59
N PHE A 117 5.73 -14.56 14.37
CA PHE A 117 6.59 -13.50 13.85
C PHE A 117 7.96 -14.04 13.41
N LEU A 118 8.55 -14.95 14.19
CA LEU A 118 9.84 -15.56 13.86
C LEU A 118 9.79 -16.36 12.55
N ILE A 119 8.77 -17.20 12.35
CA ILE A 119 8.66 -17.96 11.08
C ILE A 119 8.41 -17.04 9.89
N HIS A 120 7.65 -15.96 10.07
CA HIS A 120 7.46 -14.95 9.03
C HIS A 120 8.77 -14.25 8.67
N GLU A 121 9.59 -13.87 9.66
CA GLU A 121 10.90 -13.28 9.43
C GLU A 121 11.85 -14.28 8.75
N VAL A 122 11.81 -15.57 9.13
CA VAL A 122 12.59 -16.62 8.46
C VAL A 122 12.20 -16.74 6.99
N ILE A 123 10.91 -16.76 6.67
CA ILE A 123 10.43 -16.76 5.27
C ILE A 123 10.96 -15.53 4.55
N GLU A 124 10.81 -14.34 5.15
CA GLU A 124 11.31 -13.10 4.56
C GLU A 124 12.81 -13.20 4.29
N VAL A 125 13.63 -13.46 5.31
CA VAL A 125 15.09 -13.56 5.22
C VAL A 125 15.54 -14.61 4.20
N THR A 126 14.87 -15.76 4.14
CA THR A 126 15.18 -16.84 3.19
C THR A 126 15.10 -16.38 1.74
N PHE A 127 14.11 -15.56 1.40
CA PHE A 127 13.96 -15.01 0.06
C PHE A 127 14.60 -13.61 -0.09
N LYS A 128 14.97 -12.96 1.01
CA LYS A 128 15.66 -11.66 1.06
C LYS A 128 17.15 -11.77 0.74
N GLU A 129 17.79 -12.93 0.89
CA GLU A 129 19.20 -13.14 0.49
C GLU A 129 19.44 -12.83 -1.01
N ASN A 130 18.41 -12.90 -1.86
CA ASN A 130 18.48 -12.48 -3.27
C ASN A 130 18.26 -10.97 -3.52
N PHE A 131 17.81 -10.20 -2.52
CA PHE A 131 17.81 -8.74 -2.62
C PHE A 131 19.22 -8.14 -2.42
N ARG A 132 20.13 -8.82 -1.72
CA ARG A 132 21.53 -8.37 -1.59
C ARG A 132 22.39 -8.71 -2.81
N LYS A 133 22.16 -9.83 -3.52
CA LYS A 133 22.78 -10.04 -4.84
C LYS A 133 22.28 -9.05 -5.90
N ASN A 134 21.04 -8.56 -5.78
CA ASN A 134 20.53 -7.47 -6.61
C ASN A 134 21.09 -6.08 -6.24
N LYS A 135 21.84 -5.91 -5.14
CA LYS A 135 22.63 -4.68 -4.93
C LYS A 135 23.77 -4.55 -5.94
N ASN A 136 24.40 -5.66 -6.35
CA ASN A 136 25.45 -5.59 -7.39
C ASN A 136 24.89 -5.22 -8.77
N ILE A 137 23.60 -5.47 -9.04
CA ILE A 137 22.94 -4.97 -10.27
C ILE A 137 22.48 -3.51 -10.09
N GLN A 138 22.16 -3.06 -8.87
CA GLN A 138 21.96 -1.64 -8.55
C GLN A 138 23.24 -0.81 -8.74
N GLU A 139 24.42 -1.42 -8.69
CA GLU A 139 25.74 -0.79 -8.88
C GLU A 139 26.17 -0.63 -10.34
N HIS A 140 25.53 -1.31 -11.29
CA HIS A 140 25.86 -1.12 -12.72
C HIS A 140 25.18 0.11 -13.34
N ALA A 141 24.73 1.09 -12.55
CA ALA A 141 24.23 2.34 -13.11
C ALA A 141 25.26 2.92 -14.08
N ASP A 142 24.81 3.30 -15.28
CA ASP A 142 25.68 3.86 -16.31
C ASP A 142 25.53 5.39 -16.31
N PRO A 143 26.40 6.13 -15.59
CA PRO A 143 26.34 7.58 -15.55
C PRO A 143 26.90 8.23 -16.83
N THR A 144 27.53 7.44 -17.71
CA THR A 144 28.37 7.96 -18.81
C THR A 144 27.59 8.21 -20.10
N LEU A 145 26.34 7.77 -20.17
CA LEU A 145 25.51 7.94 -21.36
C LEU A 145 25.23 9.42 -21.63
N ILE A 146 25.41 9.81 -22.89
CA ILE A 146 25.19 11.17 -23.38
C ILE A 146 23.81 11.22 -24.04
N PRO A 147 22.90 12.09 -23.59
CA PRO A 147 21.59 12.24 -24.22
C PRO A 147 21.70 12.60 -25.71
N LYS A 148 20.86 11.98 -26.53
CA LYS A 148 20.79 12.22 -27.98
C LYS A 148 19.46 12.87 -28.33
N VAL A 149 19.45 13.65 -29.42
CA VAL A 149 18.18 14.15 -29.97
C VAL A 149 17.47 12.99 -30.64
N ILE A 150 16.25 12.69 -30.19
CA ILE A 150 15.40 11.65 -30.78
C ILE A 150 14.22 12.29 -31.49
N THR A 151 13.74 11.63 -32.55
CA THR A 151 12.54 12.03 -33.28
C THR A 151 11.46 10.99 -33.03
N LEU A 152 10.35 11.41 -32.42
CA LEU A 152 9.18 10.55 -32.23
C LEU A 152 8.21 10.75 -33.40
N ASN A 153 7.48 9.70 -33.78
CA ASN A 153 6.40 9.85 -34.75
C ASN A 153 5.28 10.75 -34.18
N GLN A 154 4.38 11.22 -35.04
CA GLN A 154 3.33 12.17 -34.64
C GLN A 154 2.45 11.64 -33.49
N ALA A 155 2.08 10.37 -33.51
CA ALA A 155 1.22 9.77 -32.48
C ALA A 155 1.95 9.62 -31.12
N GLU A 156 3.23 9.24 -31.14
CA GLU A 156 4.08 9.13 -29.96
C GLU A 156 4.42 10.51 -29.38
N SER A 157 4.70 11.49 -30.24
CA SER A 157 4.96 12.87 -29.83
C SER A 157 3.78 13.49 -29.10
N LEU A 158 2.54 13.25 -29.56
CA LEU A 158 1.33 13.70 -28.86
C LEU A 158 1.16 13.04 -27.48
N LYS A 159 1.36 11.72 -27.40
CA LYS A 159 1.32 10.99 -26.12
C LYS A 159 2.42 11.47 -25.18
N PHE A 160 3.60 11.72 -25.72
CA PHE A 160 4.74 12.16 -24.93
C PHE A 160 4.52 13.57 -24.38
N SER A 161 4.00 14.48 -25.20
CA SER A 161 3.60 15.84 -24.77
C SER A 161 2.61 15.81 -23.61
N TYR A 162 1.63 14.90 -23.65
CA TYR A 162 0.71 14.69 -22.53
C TYR A 162 1.44 14.22 -21.25
N ILE A 163 2.38 13.28 -21.38
CA ILE A 163 3.16 12.77 -20.25
C ILE A 163 4.03 13.87 -19.64
N ILE A 164 4.67 14.70 -20.47
CA ILE A 164 5.44 15.85 -20.02
C ILE A 164 4.55 16.81 -19.21
N GLY A 165 3.38 17.15 -19.75
CA GLY A 165 2.38 17.96 -19.04
C GLY A 165 1.95 17.34 -17.71
N TRP A 166 1.77 16.02 -17.67
CA TRP A 166 1.44 15.29 -16.45
C TRP A 166 2.56 15.30 -15.40
N VAL A 167 3.83 15.20 -15.81
CA VAL A 167 4.98 15.33 -14.90
C VAL A 167 5.00 16.71 -14.25
N LEU A 168 4.86 17.77 -15.05
CA LEU A 168 4.79 19.14 -14.56
C LEU A 168 3.60 19.35 -13.62
N PHE A 169 2.43 18.83 -13.98
CA PHE A 169 1.24 18.88 -13.11
C PHE A 169 1.46 18.19 -11.77
N LYS A 170 2.15 17.05 -11.76
CA LYS A 170 2.50 16.36 -10.53
C LYS A 170 3.47 17.17 -9.67
N LEU A 171 4.54 17.69 -10.26
CA LEU A 171 5.53 18.53 -9.57
C LEU A 171 4.89 19.80 -9.00
N LEU A 172 3.96 20.43 -9.72
CA LEU A 172 3.35 21.69 -9.30
C LEU A 172 2.22 21.51 -8.26
N LYS A 173 1.42 20.44 -8.35
CA LYS A 173 0.14 20.38 -7.62
C LYS A 173 -0.12 19.10 -6.81
N ARG A 174 0.55 17.98 -7.10
CA ARG A 174 0.09 16.66 -6.61
C ARG A 174 1.17 15.77 -6.00
N ASP A 175 2.43 16.17 -6.03
CA ASP A 175 3.50 15.43 -5.38
C ASP A 175 3.68 15.90 -3.93
N HIS A 176 3.29 15.05 -2.96
CA HIS A 176 3.33 15.41 -1.55
C HIS A 176 4.74 15.73 -1.05
N VAL A 177 5.77 15.03 -1.55
CA VAL A 177 7.17 15.25 -1.14
C VAL A 177 7.64 16.62 -1.61
N MET A 178 7.35 16.95 -2.87
CA MET A 178 7.59 18.28 -3.43
C MET A 178 6.86 19.37 -2.62
N ASN A 179 5.56 19.18 -2.36
CA ASN A 179 4.74 20.15 -1.63
C ASN A 179 5.18 20.37 -0.17
N SER A 180 5.81 19.37 0.45
CA SER A 180 6.33 19.46 1.82
C SER A 180 7.71 20.11 1.92
N HIS A 181 8.38 20.40 0.81
CA HIS A 181 9.73 20.98 0.83
C HIS A 181 9.69 22.42 1.38
N PRO A 182 10.60 22.82 2.30
CA PRO A 182 10.60 24.17 2.87
C PRO A 182 10.65 25.29 1.84
N LYS A 183 11.41 25.10 0.75
CA LYS A 183 11.53 26.04 -0.39
C LYS A 183 10.49 25.80 -1.51
N PHE A 184 9.40 25.08 -1.25
CA PHE A 184 8.42 24.69 -2.29
C PHE A 184 7.89 25.88 -3.12
N GLN A 185 7.59 27.02 -2.50
CA GLN A 185 7.07 28.20 -3.23
C GLN A 185 8.05 28.72 -4.30
N VAL A 186 9.34 28.71 -3.97
CA VAL A 186 10.41 29.14 -4.88
C VAL A 186 10.55 28.14 -6.03
N MET A 187 10.60 26.85 -5.70
CA MET A 187 10.66 25.76 -6.69
C MET A 187 9.44 25.75 -7.61
N HIS A 188 8.25 25.99 -7.06
CA HIS A 188 6.99 26.07 -7.79
C HIS A 188 7.00 27.23 -8.78
N THR A 189 7.49 28.40 -8.37
CA THR A 189 7.62 29.58 -9.25
C THR A 189 8.57 29.30 -10.41
N LEU A 190 9.70 28.66 -10.13
CA LEU A 190 10.67 28.24 -11.14
C LEU A 190 10.06 27.26 -12.15
N LEU A 191 9.40 26.20 -11.68
CA LEU A 191 8.75 25.20 -12.53
C LEU A 191 7.58 25.78 -13.34
N LYS A 192 6.83 26.72 -12.74
CA LYS A 192 5.69 27.37 -13.41
C LYS A 192 6.15 28.17 -14.62
N ALA A 193 7.35 28.76 -14.62
CA ALA A 193 7.89 29.46 -15.77
C ALA A 193 8.12 28.57 -17.01
N HIS A 194 8.17 27.24 -16.82
CA HIS A 194 8.37 26.24 -17.87
C HIS A 194 7.08 25.64 -18.42
N CYS A 195 5.92 26.16 -18.01
CA CYS A 195 4.65 25.63 -18.47
C CYS A 195 3.53 26.67 -18.51
N GLU A 196 2.50 26.36 -19.28
CA GLU A 196 1.27 27.14 -19.34
C GLU A 196 0.10 26.27 -18.93
N GLU A 197 -0.73 26.79 -18.03
CA GLU A 197 -1.94 26.11 -17.59
C GLU A 197 -3.12 26.57 -18.47
N LYS A 198 -3.64 25.66 -19.28
CA LYS A 198 -4.89 25.86 -20.02
C LYS A 198 -6.03 25.15 -19.31
N VAL A 199 -7.05 25.92 -18.96
CA VAL A 199 -8.28 25.41 -18.38
C VAL A 199 -9.32 25.35 -19.49
N GLU A 200 -9.71 24.15 -19.88
CA GLU A 200 -10.77 23.92 -20.85
C GLU A 200 -12.02 23.45 -20.11
N TYR A 201 -13.12 24.18 -20.29
CA TYR A 201 -14.42 23.78 -19.79
C TYR A 201 -15.13 22.98 -20.87
N MET A 202 -15.51 21.74 -20.55
CA MET A 202 -16.30 20.89 -21.44
C MET A 202 -17.79 21.03 -21.08
N PRO A 203 -18.60 21.75 -21.89
CA PRO A 203 -20.01 22.02 -21.56
C PRO A 203 -20.83 20.73 -21.46
N GLU A 204 -20.48 19.74 -22.28
CA GLU A 204 -21.18 18.46 -22.42
C GLU A 204 -21.08 17.61 -21.14
N THR A 205 -19.94 17.62 -20.47
CA THR A 205 -19.69 16.81 -19.26
C THR A 205 -19.75 17.65 -17.98
N LYS A 206 -19.96 18.97 -18.09
CA LYS A 206 -19.81 19.95 -16.99
C LYS A 206 -18.49 19.77 -16.23
N SER A 207 -17.44 19.35 -16.93
CA SER A 207 -16.14 19.08 -16.34
C SER A 207 -15.12 20.11 -16.77
N GLN A 208 -14.22 20.44 -15.84
CA GLN A 208 -13.09 21.33 -16.06
C GLN A 208 -11.85 20.47 -16.21
N ILE A 209 -11.18 20.56 -17.37
CA ILE A 209 -9.92 19.88 -17.62
C ILE A 209 -8.82 20.92 -17.55
N THR A 210 -7.89 20.72 -16.62
CA THR A 210 -6.66 21.50 -16.52
C THR A 210 -5.56 20.78 -17.30
N ASN A 211 -5.17 21.33 -18.43
CA ASN A 211 -4.05 20.87 -19.24
C ASN A 211 -2.82 21.73 -18.93
N ILE A 212 -1.72 21.09 -18.56
CA ILE A 212 -0.43 21.76 -18.46
C ILE A 212 0.34 21.51 -19.75
N ILE A 213 0.67 22.60 -20.44
CA ILE A 213 1.45 22.59 -21.68
C ILE A 213 2.87 23.00 -21.33
N SER A 214 3.83 22.13 -21.63
CA SER A 214 5.25 22.39 -21.41
C SER A 214 5.80 23.35 -22.45
N ARG A 215 6.73 24.23 -22.03
CA ARG A 215 7.48 25.09 -22.95
C ARG A 215 8.56 24.31 -23.72
N PRO A 216 9.09 24.85 -24.83
CA PRO A 216 10.05 24.15 -25.67
C PRO A 216 11.31 23.68 -24.93
N GLU A 217 11.84 24.47 -24.00
CA GLU A 217 13.08 24.18 -23.27
C GLU A 217 12.93 22.94 -22.37
N PHE A 218 11.84 22.90 -21.60
CA PHE A 218 11.53 21.76 -20.74
C PHE A 218 11.12 20.53 -21.57
N THR A 219 10.39 20.75 -22.66
CA THR A 219 10.07 19.68 -23.61
C THR A 219 11.34 19.05 -24.15
N GLN A 220 12.30 19.87 -24.62
CA GLN A 220 13.58 19.39 -25.15
C GLN A 220 14.36 18.60 -24.11
N PHE A 221 14.42 19.06 -22.85
CA PHE A 221 15.00 18.27 -21.75
C PHE A 221 14.35 16.89 -21.63
N MET A 222 13.01 16.82 -21.70
CA MET A 222 12.32 15.54 -21.59
C MET A 222 12.64 14.62 -22.77
N TYR A 223 12.84 15.14 -23.98
CA TYR A 223 13.32 14.33 -25.12
C TYR A 223 14.72 13.75 -24.86
N TYR A 224 15.62 14.52 -24.24
CA TYR A 224 16.92 14.00 -23.81
C TYR A 224 16.79 12.91 -22.75
N LEU A 225 15.93 13.09 -21.75
CA LEU A 225 15.61 12.08 -20.75
C LEU A 225 15.09 10.78 -21.41
N GLU A 226 14.17 10.89 -22.37
CA GLU A 226 13.60 9.73 -23.07
C GLU A 226 14.64 9.02 -23.94
N SER A 227 15.56 9.76 -24.56
CA SER A 227 16.65 9.17 -25.35
C SER A 227 17.51 8.20 -24.53
N LEU A 228 17.89 8.62 -23.32
CA LEU A 228 18.68 7.80 -22.41
C LEU A 228 17.89 6.59 -21.93
N ILE A 229 16.58 6.77 -21.70
CA ILE A 229 15.72 5.67 -21.29
C ILE A 229 15.67 4.60 -22.37
N ILE A 230 15.45 4.98 -23.63
CA ILE A 230 15.41 4.05 -24.76
C ILE A 230 16.74 3.26 -24.86
N GLU A 231 17.88 3.96 -24.77
CA GLU A 231 19.22 3.34 -24.81
C GLU A 231 19.47 2.41 -23.61
N LEU A 232 19.10 2.83 -22.39
CA LEU A 232 19.23 2.01 -21.19
C LEU A 232 18.33 0.75 -21.24
N PHE A 233 17.19 0.82 -21.92
CA PHE A 233 16.27 -0.30 -22.09
C PHE A 233 16.80 -1.39 -23.03
N GLU A 234 17.84 -1.13 -23.83
CA GLU A 234 18.48 -2.17 -24.65
C GLU A 234 19.02 -3.33 -23.79
N LYS A 235 19.43 -3.04 -22.54
CA LYS A 235 19.91 -4.05 -21.57
C LYS A 235 18.79 -4.89 -20.91
N HIS A 236 17.54 -4.78 -21.36
CA HIS A 236 16.42 -5.54 -20.77
C HIS A 236 16.63 -7.07 -20.81
N ASN A 237 17.28 -7.59 -21.87
CA ASN A 237 17.60 -9.02 -21.99
C ASN A 237 18.59 -9.49 -20.91
N GLU A 238 19.51 -8.62 -20.49
CA GLU A 238 20.51 -8.92 -19.46
C GLU A 238 19.94 -8.74 -18.05
N LEU A 239 19.13 -7.70 -17.85
CA LEU A 239 18.69 -7.26 -16.52
C LEU A 239 17.32 -7.79 -16.11
N GLY A 240 16.50 -8.25 -17.07
CA GLY A 240 15.15 -8.79 -16.86
C GLY A 240 14.31 -7.90 -15.94
N PRO A 241 13.78 -8.40 -14.81
CA PRO A 241 12.89 -7.65 -13.92
C PRO A 241 13.57 -6.45 -13.23
N ASN A 242 14.90 -6.38 -13.21
CA ASN A 242 15.64 -5.29 -12.58
C ASN A 242 15.81 -4.06 -13.50
N ILE A 243 15.41 -4.14 -14.78
CA ILE A 243 15.64 -3.09 -15.78
C ILE A 243 15.11 -1.72 -15.33
N LEU A 244 13.95 -1.67 -14.67
CA LEU A 244 13.36 -0.40 -14.21
C LEU A 244 14.19 0.25 -13.08
N CYS A 245 14.78 -0.55 -12.21
CA CYS A 245 15.63 -0.05 -11.14
C CYS A 245 16.96 0.45 -11.71
N TYR A 246 17.53 -0.30 -12.66
CA TYR A 246 18.73 0.08 -13.39
C TYR A 246 18.54 1.41 -14.13
N VAL A 247 17.50 1.53 -14.97
CA VAL A 247 17.19 2.75 -15.73
C VAL A 247 17.05 3.93 -14.76
N LYS A 248 16.22 3.78 -13.72
CA LYS A 248 16.02 4.86 -12.74
C LYS A 248 17.34 5.29 -12.09
N ASN A 249 18.16 4.34 -11.65
CA ASN A 249 19.42 4.64 -10.99
C ASN A 249 20.40 5.32 -11.95
N SER A 250 20.57 4.80 -13.17
CA SER A 250 21.42 5.38 -14.21
C SER A 250 21.03 6.83 -14.52
N LEU A 251 19.74 7.14 -14.62
CA LEU A 251 19.28 8.52 -14.79
C LEU A 251 19.66 9.39 -13.59
N LEU A 252 19.38 8.94 -12.36
CA LEU A 252 19.65 9.73 -11.16
C LEU A 252 21.14 10.04 -10.94
N VAL A 253 22.05 9.14 -11.35
CA VAL A 253 23.50 9.35 -11.26
C VAL A 253 24.10 10.04 -12.49
N ASN A 254 23.32 10.30 -13.54
CA ASN A 254 23.82 10.91 -14.78
C ASN A 254 24.03 12.43 -14.59
N LEU A 255 25.29 12.81 -14.37
CA LEU A 255 25.69 14.20 -14.16
C LEU A 255 25.35 15.09 -15.35
N SER A 256 25.52 14.60 -16.59
CA SER A 256 25.25 15.39 -17.79
C SER A 256 23.77 15.75 -17.92
N LEU A 257 22.89 14.78 -17.67
CA LEU A 257 21.45 14.98 -17.71
C LEU A 257 20.97 15.91 -16.59
N ASN A 258 21.54 15.79 -15.38
CA ASN A 258 21.24 16.71 -14.28
C ASN A 258 21.68 18.14 -14.60
N GLN A 259 22.89 18.34 -15.15
CA GLN A 259 23.35 19.67 -15.57
C GLN A 259 22.48 20.28 -16.67
N MET A 260 22.03 19.45 -17.63
CA MET A 260 21.05 19.89 -18.64
C MET A 260 19.73 20.32 -17.98
N PHE A 261 19.23 19.56 -17.01
CA PHE A 261 18.03 19.92 -16.26
C PHE A 261 18.17 21.27 -15.52
N ILE A 262 19.29 21.47 -14.83
CA ILE A 262 19.60 22.72 -14.11
C ILE A 262 19.62 23.89 -15.10
N THR A 263 20.30 23.72 -16.23
CA THR A 263 20.39 24.74 -17.29
C THR A 263 19.01 25.07 -17.85
N THR A 264 18.19 24.04 -18.12
CA THR A 264 16.80 24.20 -18.54
C THR A 264 16.02 24.99 -17.50
N LEU A 265 16.09 24.65 -16.22
CA LEU A 265 15.34 25.38 -15.20
C LEU A 265 15.77 26.85 -15.08
N LYS A 266 17.09 27.13 -15.18
CA LYS A 266 17.66 28.47 -15.09
C LYS A 266 17.44 29.34 -16.34
N SER A 267 17.08 28.77 -17.49
CA SER A 267 16.99 29.50 -18.77
C SER A 267 15.99 30.66 -18.78
N ASN A 268 14.98 30.63 -17.89
CA ASN A 268 13.95 31.67 -17.81
C ASN A 268 14.33 32.90 -16.97
N ASN A 269 15.60 33.05 -16.53
CA ASN A 269 16.14 34.23 -15.84
C ASN A 269 15.17 34.88 -14.84
N ILE A 270 14.59 34.08 -13.94
CA ILE A 270 13.80 34.62 -12.83
C ILE A 270 14.80 35.23 -11.84
N THR A 271 15.01 36.53 -11.94
CA THR A 271 15.88 37.29 -11.03
C THR A 271 15.38 37.11 -9.59
N GLY A 272 16.24 36.59 -8.70
CA GLY A 272 15.95 36.46 -7.26
C GLY A 272 15.58 35.06 -6.74
N VAL A 273 15.78 33.98 -7.53
CA VAL A 273 15.58 32.60 -7.06
C VAL A 273 16.83 32.07 -6.35
N GLU A 274 16.83 32.06 -5.01
CA GLU A 274 17.88 31.48 -4.16
C GLU A 274 17.69 29.95 -3.99
N LEU A 275 17.96 29.20 -5.05
CA LEU A 275 18.09 27.74 -4.95
C LEU A 275 19.55 27.34 -5.08
N GLU A 276 20.00 26.49 -4.17
CA GLU A 276 21.29 25.82 -4.17
C GLU A 276 21.22 24.54 -5.01
N ASP A 277 22.37 23.96 -5.34
CA ASP A 277 22.46 22.77 -6.18
C ASP A 277 21.72 21.56 -5.57
N GLU A 278 21.60 21.48 -4.24
CA GLU A 278 20.81 20.46 -3.55
C GLU A 278 19.33 20.53 -3.91
N GLU A 279 18.76 21.74 -3.99
CA GLU A 279 17.36 21.92 -4.35
C GLU A 279 17.10 21.58 -5.81
N PHE A 280 18.02 21.92 -6.72
CA PHE A 280 17.91 21.50 -8.10
C PHE A 280 17.98 19.97 -8.23
N GLY A 281 18.90 19.34 -7.50
CA GLY A 281 19.01 17.89 -7.42
C GLY A 281 17.72 17.23 -6.89
N PHE A 282 17.09 17.84 -5.88
CA PHE A 282 15.80 17.38 -5.37
C PHE A 282 14.70 17.45 -6.44
N ILE A 283 14.53 18.58 -7.14
CA ILE A 283 13.52 18.72 -8.20
C ILE A 283 13.78 17.69 -9.32
N TYR A 284 15.05 17.52 -9.70
CA TYR A 284 15.47 16.54 -10.70
C TYR A 284 15.08 15.11 -10.31
N GLU A 285 15.37 14.70 -9.06
CA GLU A 285 15.01 13.37 -8.55
C GLU A 285 13.49 13.14 -8.59
N ARG A 286 12.71 14.16 -8.22
CA ARG A 286 11.24 14.11 -8.30
C ARG A 286 10.78 13.96 -9.75
N CYS A 287 11.36 14.73 -10.66
CA CYS A 287 11.04 14.69 -12.09
C CYS A 287 11.26 13.28 -12.66
N VAL A 288 12.45 12.72 -12.48
CA VAL A 288 12.80 11.35 -12.93
C VAL A 288 11.86 10.32 -12.30
N THR A 289 11.61 10.41 -10.98
CA THR A 289 10.76 9.46 -10.27
C THR A 289 9.30 9.50 -10.75
N ILE A 290 8.74 10.69 -10.99
CA ILE A 290 7.38 10.86 -11.48
C ILE A 290 7.27 10.36 -12.93
N TYR A 291 8.28 10.67 -13.75
CA TYR A 291 8.34 10.22 -15.13
C TYR A 291 8.33 8.69 -15.23
N MET A 292 9.27 8.03 -14.54
CA MET A 292 9.38 6.56 -14.51
C MET A 292 8.08 5.89 -14.07
N LYS A 293 7.39 6.45 -13.06
CA LYS A 293 6.08 5.94 -12.61
C LYS A 293 4.97 6.14 -13.64
N SER A 294 4.99 7.25 -14.38
CA SER A 294 3.96 7.59 -15.37
C SER A 294 4.10 6.77 -16.63
N ARG A 295 5.33 6.39 -17.00
CA ARG A 295 5.66 5.57 -18.17
C ARG A 295 5.64 4.07 -17.94
N GLN A 296 5.60 3.60 -16.70
CA GLN A 296 5.64 2.18 -16.36
C GLN A 296 4.58 1.32 -17.10
N LYS A 297 3.41 1.89 -17.44
CA LYS A 297 2.34 1.18 -18.16
C LYS A 297 2.40 1.30 -19.69
N THR A 298 3.19 2.23 -20.22
CA THR A 298 3.15 2.63 -21.63
C THR A 298 4.32 2.10 -22.47
N TRP A 299 5.33 1.46 -21.86
CA TRP A 299 6.44 0.81 -22.57
C TRP A 299 6.02 -0.54 -23.19
N ARG A 300 5.12 -0.47 -24.19
CA ARG A 300 4.43 -1.62 -24.80
C ARG A 300 5.36 -2.65 -25.44
N ASP A 301 6.47 -2.24 -26.04
CA ASP A 301 7.40 -3.18 -26.69
C ASP A 301 8.19 -4.03 -25.67
N VAL A 302 8.24 -3.57 -24.41
CA VAL A 302 8.91 -4.23 -23.28
C VAL A 302 7.88 -4.74 -22.24
N ASN A 303 6.57 -4.51 -22.44
CA ASN A 303 5.50 -4.95 -21.53
C ASN A 303 5.43 -6.48 -21.38
N ASN A 304 6.01 -7.24 -22.32
CA ASN A 304 6.12 -8.70 -22.16
C ASN A 304 7.20 -9.11 -21.13
N TYR A 305 8.10 -8.20 -20.77
CA TYR A 305 9.24 -8.43 -19.86
C TYR A 305 9.16 -7.62 -18.57
N ILE A 306 8.50 -6.47 -18.59
CA ILE A 306 8.08 -5.76 -17.38
C ILE A 306 6.85 -6.51 -16.91
N PRO A 307 6.83 -7.11 -15.71
CA PRO A 307 5.58 -7.62 -15.18
C PRO A 307 4.61 -6.45 -15.27
N GLU A 308 3.50 -6.62 -16.01
CA GLU A 308 2.35 -5.77 -15.81
C GLU A 308 2.11 -5.68 -14.29
N LYS A 309 1.27 -4.77 -13.82
CA LYS A 309 0.65 -5.03 -12.53
C LYS A 309 -0.23 -6.29 -12.65
N GLY A 310 0.37 -7.47 -12.87
CA GLY A 310 0.19 -8.69 -12.12
C GLY A 310 -0.80 -8.45 -11.02
N THR A 311 -2.00 -8.99 -11.25
CA THR A 311 -2.90 -9.48 -10.22
C THR A 311 -2.30 -9.32 -8.84
N ALA A 312 -2.79 -8.30 -8.12
CA ALA A 312 -2.44 -7.91 -6.75
C ALA A 312 -1.14 -8.54 -6.21
N SER A 313 0.01 -7.93 -6.51
CA SER A 313 1.28 -8.35 -5.88
C SER A 313 1.13 -8.46 -4.36
N LEU A 314 1.89 -9.36 -3.72
CA LEU A 314 1.98 -9.47 -2.26
C LEU A 314 2.17 -8.09 -1.58
N ARG A 315 2.82 -7.13 -2.26
CA ARG A 315 2.97 -5.74 -1.81
C ARG A 315 1.68 -4.91 -1.87
N GLU A 316 0.81 -5.13 -2.85
CA GLU A 316 -0.53 -4.53 -2.89
C GLU A 316 -1.46 -5.20 -1.87
N SER A 317 -1.36 -6.52 -1.65
CA SER A 317 -2.05 -7.25 -0.57
C SER A 317 -1.54 -6.84 0.83
N LEU A 318 -0.24 -6.56 0.97
CA LEU A 318 0.35 -6.03 2.20
C LEU A 318 0.07 -4.53 2.39
N LYS A 319 -0.16 -3.77 1.32
CA LYS A 319 -0.66 -2.39 1.40
C LYS A 319 -2.12 -2.34 1.81
N THR A 320 -2.96 -3.22 1.29
CA THR A 320 -4.35 -3.37 1.75
C THR A 320 -4.40 -3.89 3.19
N MET A 321 -3.51 -4.79 3.59
CA MET A 321 -3.36 -5.19 5.00
C MET A 321 -2.77 -4.07 5.89
N ARG A 322 -1.81 -3.26 5.43
CA ARG A 322 -1.34 -2.07 6.16
C ARG A 322 -2.41 -0.99 6.26
N SER A 323 -3.26 -0.80 5.25
CA SER A 323 -4.43 0.08 5.38
C SER A 323 -5.52 -0.50 6.28
N ASN A 324 -5.50 -1.82 6.53
CA ASN A 324 -6.33 -2.44 7.56
C ASN A 324 -5.72 -2.31 8.97
N ASN A 325 -4.40 -2.08 9.07
CA ASN A 325 -3.67 -2.00 10.34
C ASN A 325 -3.16 -0.59 10.71
N LEU A 326 -3.36 0.41 9.84
CA LEU A 326 -3.11 1.83 10.11
C LEU A 326 -4.44 2.60 10.08
N THR A 327 -5.31 2.27 11.01
CA THR A 327 -6.35 3.19 11.51
C THR A 327 -6.18 3.36 13.01
N THR A 328 -4.98 3.80 13.40
CA THR A 328 -4.74 4.47 14.68
C THR A 328 -4.32 5.92 14.41
N GLU A 329 -5.15 6.60 13.63
CA GLU A 329 -5.32 8.04 13.75
C GLU A 329 -6.83 8.30 13.71
N ASN A 330 -7.42 8.42 14.89
CA ASN A 330 -8.69 9.10 15.21
C ASN A 330 -9.67 9.32 14.05
N LYS A 331 -10.17 8.24 13.45
CA LYS A 331 -11.36 8.31 12.59
C LYS A 331 -12.42 7.36 13.11
N LYS A 332 -13.57 7.96 13.41
CA LYS A 332 -14.85 7.35 13.82
C LYS A 332 -15.07 5.97 13.19
N PRO A 333 -15.72 5.02 13.89
CA PRO A 333 -15.96 3.68 13.36
C PRO A 333 -16.69 3.77 12.02
N LEU A 334 -15.98 3.47 10.94
CA LEU A 334 -16.53 3.55 9.59
C LEU A 334 -17.41 2.32 9.37
N MET A 335 -18.72 2.54 9.38
CA MET A 335 -19.72 1.54 9.00
C MET A 335 -19.34 0.89 7.67
N LYS A 336 -19.20 -0.44 7.65
CA LYS A 336 -18.98 -1.24 6.42
C LYS A 336 -20.10 -2.25 6.30
N LYS A 337 -20.83 -2.26 5.18
CA LYS A 337 -21.92 -3.21 4.91
C LYS A 337 -21.48 -4.68 5.03
N ALA A 338 -20.25 -5.00 4.61
CA ALA A 338 -19.66 -6.33 4.73
C ALA A 338 -19.50 -6.84 6.18
N ASN A 339 -19.59 -5.94 7.17
CA ASN A 339 -19.53 -6.29 8.58
C ASN A 339 -20.92 -6.56 9.19
N LEU A 340 -22.01 -6.49 8.40
CA LEU A 340 -23.34 -6.81 8.90
C LEU A 340 -23.46 -8.34 9.03
N PRO A 341 -23.78 -8.87 10.23
CA PRO A 341 -24.03 -10.29 10.41
C PRO A 341 -25.14 -10.79 9.49
N THR A 342 -25.03 -12.05 9.06
CA THR A 342 -26.04 -12.67 8.20
C THR A 342 -27.27 -13.10 9.02
N ASP A 343 -27.09 -13.46 10.28
CA ASP A 343 -28.18 -13.80 11.20
C ASP A 343 -29.04 -12.57 11.54
N PRO A 344 -30.38 -12.60 11.36
CA PRO A 344 -31.24 -11.43 11.57
C PRO A 344 -31.22 -10.85 12.99
N ALA A 345 -31.01 -11.66 14.03
CA ALA A 345 -30.96 -11.18 15.41
C ALA A 345 -29.66 -10.41 15.66
N HIS A 346 -28.52 -10.95 15.23
CA HIS A 346 -27.23 -10.28 15.32
C HIS A 346 -27.15 -9.05 14.40
N ALA A 347 -27.80 -9.11 13.23
CA ALA A 347 -27.90 -7.98 12.32
C ALA A 347 -28.70 -6.82 12.92
N LEU A 348 -29.80 -7.09 13.63
CA LEU A 348 -30.59 -6.08 14.32
C LEU A 348 -29.75 -5.33 15.36
N GLU A 349 -28.99 -6.05 16.19
CA GLU A 349 -28.09 -5.44 17.18
C GLU A 349 -27.01 -4.58 16.51
N GLN A 350 -26.42 -5.06 15.42
CA GLN A 350 -25.43 -4.29 14.67
C GLN A 350 -26.02 -3.03 14.02
N LEU A 351 -27.24 -3.11 13.49
CA LEU A 351 -27.97 -1.96 12.93
C LEU A 351 -28.32 -0.92 14.00
N ARG A 352 -28.66 -1.35 15.22
CA ARG A 352 -28.90 -0.46 16.36
C ARG A 352 -27.64 0.32 16.74
N VAL A 353 -26.50 -0.37 16.84
CA VAL A 353 -25.20 0.28 17.07
C VAL A 353 -24.90 1.30 15.98
N TRP A 354 -25.17 0.99 14.72
CA TRP A 354 -24.94 1.91 13.61
C TRP A 354 -25.89 3.11 13.60
N ALA A 355 -27.15 2.94 14.01
CA ALA A 355 -28.13 4.03 14.07
C ALA A 355 -27.78 5.11 15.12
N GLN A 356 -26.95 4.78 16.10
CA GLN A 356 -26.46 5.73 17.12
C GLN A 356 -25.27 6.57 16.65
N LEU A 357 -24.66 6.25 15.50
CA LEU A 357 -23.51 6.98 14.97
C LEU A 357 -23.91 8.32 14.32
N GLU A 358 -23.01 9.30 14.42
CA GLU A 358 -23.18 10.60 13.76
C GLU A 358 -23.09 10.43 12.23
N GLY A 359 -24.12 10.89 11.50
CA GLY A 359 -24.23 10.69 10.04
C GLY A 359 -24.80 9.33 9.63
N ALA A 360 -25.52 8.62 10.52
CA ALA A 360 -26.14 7.34 10.23
C ALA A 360 -27.11 7.41 9.03
N GLU A 361 -27.92 8.46 8.89
CA GLU A 361 -28.89 8.57 7.79
C GLU A 361 -28.21 8.58 6.40
N ASP A 362 -27.17 9.41 6.23
CA ASP A 362 -26.38 9.45 4.99
C ASP A 362 -25.70 8.11 4.70
N SER A 363 -25.23 7.45 5.76
CA SER A 363 -24.56 6.15 5.68
C SER A 363 -25.52 5.05 5.26
N PHE A 364 -26.71 4.96 5.86
CA PHE A 364 -27.76 4.01 5.48
C PHE A 364 -28.25 4.24 4.05
N SER A 365 -28.41 5.51 3.64
CA SER A 365 -28.81 5.88 2.28
C SER A 365 -27.78 5.44 1.23
N LYS A 366 -26.48 5.47 1.56
CA LYS A 366 -25.39 5.02 0.69
C LYS A 366 -25.24 3.49 0.66
N PHE A 367 -25.34 2.81 1.80
CA PHE A 367 -25.02 1.38 1.88
C PHE A 367 -26.14 0.44 1.42
N PHE A 368 -27.39 0.75 1.75
CA PHE A 368 -28.50 -0.18 1.51
C PHE A 368 -29.23 0.15 0.21
N LEU A 369 -29.54 -0.87 -0.57
CA LEU A 369 -30.46 -0.77 -1.70
C LEU A 369 -31.87 -0.47 -1.21
N VAL A 370 -32.73 0.03 -2.11
CA VAL A 370 -34.14 0.32 -1.76
C VAL A 370 -34.87 -0.96 -1.31
N SER A 371 -34.60 -2.10 -1.94
CA SER A 371 -35.14 -3.41 -1.56
C SER A 371 -34.73 -3.83 -0.16
N GLU A 372 -33.49 -3.57 0.23
CA GLU A 372 -32.94 -3.89 1.55
C GLU A 372 -33.55 -3.00 2.64
N LEU A 373 -33.71 -1.70 2.37
CA LEU A 373 -34.40 -0.80 3.29
C LEU A 373 -35.88 -1.19 3.47
N LEU A 374 -36.55 -1.60 2.40
CA LEU A 374 -37.92 -2.11 2.47
C LEU A 374 -38.00 -3.42 3.26
N TRP A 375 -37.00 -4.30 3.13
CA TRP A 375 -36.91 -5.51 3.94
C TRP A 375 -36.79 -5.17 5.43
N ILE A 376 -35.96 -4.20 5.81
CA ILE A 376 -35.82 -3.76 7.22
C ILE A 376 -37.14 -3.20 7.75
N ILE A 377 -37.86 -2.39 6.96
CA ILE A 377 -39.15 -1.82 7.36
C ILE A 377 -40.19 -2.93 7.54
N TRP A 378 -40.23 -3.89 6.62
CA TRP A 378 -41.06 -5.08 6.74
C TRP A 378 -40.68 -5.92 7.98
N ALA A 379 -39.39 -6.04 8.29
CA ALA A 379 -38.91 -6.76 9.46
C ALA A 379 -39.35 -6.13 10.78
N PHE A 380 -39.62 -4.83 10.82
CA PHE A 380 -40.29 -4.17 11.95
C PHE A 380 -41.82 -4.34 11.97
N GLY A 381 -42.41 -5.04 11.00
CA GLY A 381 -43.87 -5.19 10.87
C GLY A 381 -44.56 -3.91 10.38
N ILE A 382 -43.81 -2.97 9.78
CA ILE A 382 -44.33 -1.67 9.36
C ILE A 382 -44.71 -1.74 7.88
N SER A 383 -45.92 -1.32 7.55
CA SER A 383 -46.34 -1.10 6.16
C SER A 383 -46.05 0.35 5.75
N THR A 384 -45.39 0.55 4.61
CA THR A 384 -45.12 1.89 4.07
C THR A 384 -45.45 1.97 2.58
N PRO A 385 -46.14 3.02 2.11
CA PRO A 385 -46.35 3.25 0.68
C PRO A 385 -45.11 3.87 0.00
N TYR A 386 -44.08 4.23 0.76
CA TYR A 386 -42.91 4.93 0.24
C TYR A 386 -41.91 3.98 -0.43
N LYS A 387 -41.27 4.44 -1.51
CA LYS A 387 -40.25 3.67 -2.26
C LYS A 387 -38.92 4.40 -2.45
N ARG A 388 -38.75 5.59 -1.84
CA ARG A 388 -37.55 6.43 -1.98
C ARG A 388 -36.72 6.40 -0.69
N LYS A 389 -35.39 6.22 -0.81
CA LYS A 389 -34.47 6.13 0.34
C LYS A 389 -34.63 7.29 1.33
N GLN A 390 -34.82 8.51 0.83
CA GLN A 390 -35.04 9.72 1.64
C GLN A 390 -36.21 9.62 2.64
N LYS A 391 -37.24 8.80 2.33
CA LYS A 391 -38.37 8.56 3.24
C LYS A 391 -38.24 7.28 4.07
N LEU A 392 -37.53 6.28 3.55
CA LEU A 392 -37.35 4.98 4.22
C LEU A 392 -36.32 5.05 5.35
N VAL A 393 -35.20 5.72 5.12
CA VAL A 393 -34.08 5.79 6.08
C VAL A 393 -34.50 6.43 7.41
N PRO A 394 -35.22 7.56 7.47
CA PRO A 394 -35.66 8.14 8.75
C PRO A 394 -36.56 7.20 9.56
N ILE A 395 -37.46 6.46 8.90
CA ILE A 395 -38.36 5.48 9.54
C ILE A 395 -37.53 4.37 10.20
N ILE A 396 -36.51 3.87 9.49
CA ILE A 396 -35.63 2.80 9.97
C ILE A 396 -34.79 3.29 11.16
N ILE A 397 -34.16 4.46 11.05
CA ILE A 397 -33.32 5.02 12.12
C ILE A 397 -34.16 5.28 13.37
N TYR A 398 -35.38 5.80 13.23
CA TYR A 398 -36.30 6.01 14.35
C TYR A 398 -36.60 4.70 15.11
N ASN A 399 -36.94 3.63 14.38
CA ASN A 399 -37.24 2.33 15.00
C ASN A 399 -36.00 1.67 15.64
N LEU A 400 -34.83 1.81 15.00
CA LEU A 400 -33.57 1.31 15.56
C LEU A 400 -33.19 2.05 16.85
N LYS A 401 -33.34 3.37 16.90
CA LYS A 401 -33.06 4.18 18.09
C LYS A 401 -34.02 3.88 19.25
N ASN A 402 -35.27 3.57 18.93
CA ASN A 402 -36.29 3.21 19.92
C ASN A 402 -36.28 1.73 20.31
N SER A 403 -35.28 0.97 19.87
CA SER A 403 -35.13 -0.46 20.18
C SER A 403 -36.34 -1.31 19.78
N THR A 404 -37.07 -0.92 18.73
CA THR A 404 -38.16 -1.73 18.17
C THR A 404 -37.59 -3.12 17.79
N PRO A 405 -38.22 -4.24 18.17
CA PRO A 405 -37.77 -5.57 17.79
C PRO A 405 -38.18 -5.90 16.34
N PHE A 406 -37.46 -6.82 15.70
CA PHE A 406 -37.96 -7.47 14.49
C PHE A 406 -39.10 -8.44 14.82
N THR A 407 -40.00 -8.65 13.87
CA THR A 407 -41.09 -9.62 13.98
C THR A 407 -40.55 -11.05 14.07
N GLU A 408 -41.30 -11.96 14.68
CA GLU A 408 -40.92 -13.38 14.73
C GLU A 408 -40.73 -13.98 13.34
N GLU A 409 -41.52 -13.52 12.35
CA GLU A 409 -41.40 -13.96 10.96
C GLU A 409 -40.07 -13.53 10.34
N ALA A 410 -39.60 -12.32 10.65
CA ALA A 410 -38.30 -11.84 10.19
C ALA A 410 -37.13 -12.56 10.90
N LEU A 411 -37.26 -12.82 12.21
CA LEU A 411 -36.25 -13.54 12.99
C LEU A 411 -36.14 -15.03 12.60
N LYS A 412 -37.22 -15.65 12.11
CA LYS A 412 -37.20 -17.03 11.59
C LYS A 412 -36.50 -17.17 10.24
N ARG A 413 -36.12 -16.06 9.57
CA ARG A 413 -35.34 -16.13 8.32
C ARG A 413 -33.90 -16.52 8.63
N ARG A 414 -33.32 -17.40 7.79
CA ARG A 414 -31.94 -17.87 7.96
C ARG A 414 -30.89 -16.79 7.66
N VAL A 415 -31.24 -15.80 6.86
CA VAL A 415 -30.34 -14.71 6.42
C VAL A 415 -31.08 -13.38 6.33
N ILE A 416 -30.39 -12.29 6.65
CA ILE A 416 -30.84 -10.91 6.38
C ILE A 416 -30.60 -10.54 4.93
N PHE A 417 -31.60 -9.93 4.29
CA PHE A 417 -31.69 -9.65 2.85
C PHE A 417 -31.70 -10.93 2.00
N MET A 418 -32.82 -11.19 1.34
CA MET A 418 -32.86 -12.23 0.30
C MET A 418 -32.02 -11.75 -0.89
N GLU A 419 -31.30 -12.66 -1.55
CA GLU A 419 -30.73 -12.41 -2.88
C GLU A 419 -31.83 -12.06 -3.91
#